data_AF-A0A494XH67-F1
#
_entry.id   AF-A0A494XH67-F1
#
_cell.length_a   1.000
_cell.length_b   1.000
_cell.length_c   1.000
_cell.angle_alpha   90.00
_cell.angle_beta   90.00
_cell.angle_gamma   90.00
#
_symmetry.space_group_name_H-M   'P 1'
#
loop_
_entity.id
_entity.type
_entity.pdbx_description
1 polymer ?
#
loop_
_entity_poly.entity_id
_entity_poly.type
_entity_poly.pdbx_seq_one_letter_code
_entity_poly.pdbx_strand_id
1 'polypeptide(L)'
;MEMELEREKRRCIAELMDAHPDVFRLPADPAKSWGELMSSESRPCVSDMAVIDKAVNMLTALMRDGREALASALAGAGLGSSQGSIAENASFLAQFEPDVEAAGVFRRVCGDDEEESEAFGRAVAMYKMMQSSGGFNGTELLDLIFTAIDAVKDRADITMDLKAAAKRITMLQFGDLLKASH
;
A
#
# COMPACT_ATOMS: atom_id res chain seq x y z
N MET A 1 -17.90 8.69 -1.43
CA MET A 1 -16.49 8.68 -1.01
C MET A 1 -15.91 7.26 -1.01
N GLU A 2 -16.43 6.31 -0.24
CA GLU A 2 -15.90 4.92 -0.23
C GLU A 2 -16.02 4.20 -1.59
N MET A 3 -17.15 4.35 -2.28
CA MET A 3 -17.32 3.82 -3.65
C MET A 3 -16.40 4.48 -4.70
N GLU A 4 -15.90 5.68 -4.44
CA GLU A 4 -15.04 6.43 -5.37
C GLU A 4 -13.59 5.97 -5.23
N LEU A 5 -13.12 5.78 -3.98
CA LEU A 5 -11.83 5.18 -3.67
C LEU A 5 -11.69 3.78 -4.27
N GLU A 6 -12.68 2.92 -4.07
CA GLU A 6 -12.66 1.56 -4.60
C GLU A 6 -12.69 1.53 -6.13
N ARG A 7 -13.42 2.45 -6.77
CA ARG A 7 -13.41 2.61 -8.22
C ARG A 7 -12.03 3.05 -8.73
N GLU A 8 -11.39 3.98 -8.04
CA GLU A 8 -10.08 4.49 -8.42
C GLU A 8 -8.96 3.45 -8.26
N LYS A 9 -9.01 2.65 -7.20
CA LYS A 9 -8.11 1.49 -7.03
C LYS A 9 -8.28 0.49 -8.17
N ARG A 10 -9.53 0.12 -8.49
CA ARG A 10 -9.84 -0.78 -9.60
C ARG A 10 -9.31 -0.23 -10.92
N ARG A 11 -9.49 1.07 -11.17
CA ARG A 11 -8.92 1.74 -12.34
C ARG A 11 -7.39 1.61 -12.40
N CYS A 12 -6.70 1.86 -11.30
CA CYS A 12 -5.24 1.73 -11.23
C CYS A 12 -4.78 0.29 -11.55
N ILE A 13 -5.46 -0.72 -11.01
CA ILE A 13 -5.17 -2.13 -11.28
C ILE A 13 -5.46 -2.46 -12.76
N ALA A 14 -6.58 -1.99 -13.31
CA ALA A 14 -6.91 -2.18 -14.71
C ALA A 14 -5.89 -1.54 -15.66
N GLU A 15 -5.44 -0.32 -15.39
CA GLU A 15 -4.41 0.37 -16.17
C GLU A 15 -3.10 -0.44 -16.19
N LEU A 16 -2.69 -0.99 -15.04
CA LEU A 16 -1.56 -1.92 -14.95
C LEU A 16 -1.80 -3.17 -15.82
N MET A 17 -3.00 -3.75 -15.78
CA MET A 17 -3.30 -4.96 -16.55
C MET A 17 -3.33 -4.71 -18.06
N ASP A 18 -3.90 -3.58 -18.48
CA ASP A 18 -3.97 -3.18 -19.89
C ASP A 18 -2.58 -2.83 -20.47
N ALA A 19 -1.66 -2.34 -19.64
CA ALA A 19 -0.29 -2.02 -20.05
C ALA A 19 0.61 -3.25 -20.27
N HIS A 20 0.29 -4.39 -19.66
CA HIS A 20 1.12 -5.61 -19.68
C HIS A 20 0.35 -6.85 -20.17
N PRO A 21 -0.04 -6.89 -21.45
CA PRO A 21 -0.80 -8.01 -22.02
C PRO A 21 -0.02 -9.34 -22.08
N ASP A 22 1.32 -9.27 -21.97
CA ASP A 22 2.23 -10.40 -21.86
C ASP A 22 2.21 -11.05 -20.46
N VAL A 23 1.87 -10.28 -19.43
CA VAL A 23 1.73 -10.76 -18.04
C VAL A 23 0.29 -11.07 -17.68
N PHE A 24 -0.65 -10.23 -18.13
CA PHE A 24 -2.08 -10.37 -17.90
C PHE A 24 -2.77 -10.60 -19.24
N ARG A 25 -3.31 -11.80 -19.44
CA ARG A 25 -4.13 -12.07 -20.62
C ARG A 25 -5.27 -11.03 -20.70
N LEU A 26 -5.73 -10.75 -21.92
CA LEU A 26 -6.91 -9.90 -22.13
C LEU A 26 -8.17 -10.51 -21.46
N PRO A 27 -9.19 -9.69 -21.17
CA PRO A 27 -10.49 -10.17 -20.70
C PRO A 27 -11.07 -11.27 -21.57
N ALA A 28 -11.92 -12.12 -20.98
CA ALA A 28 -12.61 -13.17 -21.74
C ALA A 28 -13.54 -12.61 -22.82
N ASP A 29 -14.05 -11.39 -22.64
CA ASP A 29 -14.70 -10.61 -23.68
C ASP A 29 -13.62 -9.85 -24.47
N PRO A 30 -13.26 -10.28 -25.69
CA PRO A 30 -12.15 -9.72 -26.44
C PRO A 30 -12.42 -8.31 -26.96
N ALA A 31 -13.66 -7.83 -26.87
CA ALA A 31 -14.02 -6.46 -27.23
C ALA A 31 -13.76 -5.47 -26.09
N LYS A 32 -13.28 -5.93 -24.92
CA LYS A 32 -13.09 -5.10 -23.74
C LYS A 32 -11.63 -5.05 -23.29
N SER A 33 -11.20 -3.87 -22.85
CA SER A 33 -10.02 -3.72 -21.99
C SER A 33 -10.34 -4.07 -20.53
N TRP A 34 -9.33 -4.27 -19.69
CA TRP A 34 -9.52 -4.41 -18.25
C TRP A 34 -10.16 -3.17 -17.63
N GLY A 35 -9.80 -1.97 -18.10
CA GLY A 35 -10.42 -0.71 -17.68
C GLY A 35 -11.93 -0.67 -17.96
N GLU A 36 -12.34 -1.12 -19.14
CA GLU A 36 -13.74 -1.20 -19.52
C GLU A 36 -14.49 -2.28 -18.73
N LEU A 37 -13.87 -3.45 -18.53
CA LEU A 37 -14.46 -4.53 -17.74
C LEU A 37 -14.66 -4.11 -16.27
N MET A 38 -13.65 -3.51 -15.63
CA MET A 38 -13.72 -3.11 -14.23
C MET A 38 -14.64 -1.91 -13.97
N SER A 39 -14.92 -1.12 -15.01
CA SER A 39 -15.89 -0.02 -14.95
C SER A 39 -17.33 -0.47 -15.23
N SER A 40 -17.51 -1.68 -15.78
CA SER A 40 -18.83 -2.22 -16.08
C SER A 40 -19.55 -2.72 -14.83
N GLU A 41 -20.88 -2.69 -14.85
CA GLU A 41 -21.71 -3.33 -13.81
C GLU A 41 -21.76 -4.86 -13.95
N SER A 42 -21.22 -5.40 -15.05
CA SER A 42 -21.19 -6.84 -15.27
C SER A 42 -20.13 -7.51 -14.40
N ARG A 43 -20.52 -8.56 -13.68
CA ARG A 43 -19.59 -9.34 -12.86
C ARG A 43 -18.57 -10.05 -13.77
N PRO A 44 -17.26 -9.90 -13.52
CA PRO A 44 -16.24 -10.64 -14.26
C PRO A 44 -16.45 -12.15 -14.15
N CYS A 45 -16.15 -12.88 -15.21
CA CYS A 45 -16.22 -14.34 -15.18
C CYS A 45 -15.10 -14.94 -14.31
N VAL A 46 -15.21 -16.23 -13.96
CA VAL A 46 -14.26 -16.89 -13.05
C VAL A 46 -12.82 -16.80 -13.55
N SER A 47 -12.61 -16.96 -14.85
CA SER A 47 -11.26 -16.86 -15.41
C SER A 47 -10.73 -15.43 -15.31
N ASP A 48 -11.56 -14.41 -15.48
CA ASP A 48 -11.14 -13.01 -15.38
C ASP A 48 -10.83 -12.62 -13.95
N MET A 49 -11.65 -13.09 -12.99
CA MET A 49 -11.37 -12.95 -11.56
C MET A 49 -9.98 -13.49 -11.20
N ALA A 50 -9.58 -14.64 -11.75
CA ALA A 50 -8.25 -15.19 -11.48
C ALA A 50 -7.09 -14.29 -11.99
N VAL A 51 -7.29 -13.53 -13.07
CA VAL A 51 -6.28 -12.57 -13.57
C VAL A 51 -6.25 -11.32 -12.70
N ILE A 52 -7.42 -10.85 -12.25
CA ILE A 52 -7.53 -9.74 -11.29
C ILE A 52 -6.83 -10.12 -9.97
N ASP A 53 -7.12 -11.30 -9.43
CA ASP A 53 -6.49 -11.82 -8.22
C ASP A 53 -4.98 -11.92 -8.39
N LYS A 54 -4.49 -12.33 -9.57
CA LYS A 54 -3.05 -12.32 -9.89
C LYS A 54 -2.48 -10.91 -9.78
N ALA A 55 -3.10 -9.90 -10.39
CA ALA A 55 -2.62 -8.52 -10.35
C ALA A 55 -2.61 -7.97 -8.90
N VAL A 56 -3.68 -8.22 -8.14
CA VAL A 56 -3.78 -7.83 -6.73
C VAL A 56 -2.68 -8.52 -5.90
N ASN A 57 -2.47 -9.83 -6.08
CA ASN A 57 -1.44 -10.57 -5.35
C ASN A 57 -0.03 -10.06 -5.66
N MET A 58 0.25 -9.66 -6.91
CA MET A 58 1.53 -9.05 -7.28
C MET A 58 1.74 -7.70 -6.59
N LEU A 59 0.71 -6.86 -6.51
CA LEU A 59 0.76 -5.59 -5.78
C LEU A 59 0.95 -5.82 -4.27
N THR A 60 0.21 -6.75 -3.68
CA THR A 60 0.34 -7.09 -2.25
C THR A 60 1.73 -7.63 -1.92
N ALA A 61 2.28 -8.49 -2.78
CA ALA A 61 3.65 -9.01 -2.63
C ALA A 61 4.69 -7.88 -2.71
N LEU A 62 4.56 -6.96 -3.68
CA LEU A 62 5.44 -5.80 -3.79
C LEU A 62 5.36 -4.91 -2.55
N MET A 63 4.15 -4.63 -2.05
CA MET A 63 3.97 -3.82 -0.84
C MET A 63 4.58 -4.50 0.39
N ARG A 64 4.47 -5.84 0.49
CA ARG A 64 5.13 -6.59 1.57
C ARG A 64 6.65 -6.47 1.48
N ASP A 65 7.24 -6.69 0.31
CA ASP A 65 8.68 -6.54 0.08
C ASP A 65 9.14 -5.10 0.37
N GLY A 66 8.33 -4.10 0.03
CA GLY A 66 8.57 -2.69 0.38
C GLY A 66 8.58 -2.45 1.89
N ARG A 67 7.65 -3.04 2.65
CA ARG A 67 7.66 -2.96 4.13
C ARG A 67 8.91 -3.61 4.73
N GLU A 68 9.36 -4.74 4.18
CA GLU A 68 10.60 -5.38 4.63
C GLU A 68 11.84 -4.52 4.34
N ALA A 69 11.89 -3.89 3.16
CA ALA A 69 12.94 -2.94 2.80
C ALA A 69 12.94 -1.71 3.73
N LEU A 70 11.75 -1.18 4.06
CA LEU A 70 11.59 -0.08 5.01
C LEU A 70 12.12 -0.45 6.40
N ALA A 71 11.70 -1.60 6.94
CA ALA A 71 12.15 -2.08 8.24
C ALA A 71 13.68 -2.25 8.28
N SER A 72 14.26 -2.77 7.19
CA SER A 72 15.71 -2.92 7.05
C SER A 72 16.44 -1.57 7.01
N ALA A 73 15.90 -0.58 6.30
CA ALA A 73 16.48 0.77 6.23
C ALA A 73 16.44 1.48 7.58
N LEU A 74 15.33 1.37 8.33
CA LEU A 74 15.19 1.95 9.66
C LEU A 74 16.15 1.31 10.67
N ALA A 75 16.35 -0.01 10.60
CA ALA A 75 17.34 -0.71 11.40
C ALA A 75 18.77 -0.24 11.09
N GLY A 76 19.10 -0.05 9.80
CA GLY A 76 20.40 0.47 9.37
C GLY A 76 20.68 1.91 9.82
N ALA A 77 19.62 2.72 10.01
CA ALA A 77 19.71 4.10 10.48
C ALA A 77 19.78 4.24 12.02
N GLY A 78 19.75 3.13 12.77
CA GLY A 78 19.77 3.16 14.24
C GLY A 78 18.46 3.66 14.87
N LEU A 79 17.38 3.78 14.10
CA LEU A 79 16.03 4.14 14.55
C LEU A 79 15.17 2.91 14.89
N GLY A 80 15.77 1.72 14.83
CA GLY A 80 15.32 0.49 15.48
C GLY A 80 16.53 -0.14 16.14
N SER A 81 16.38 -0.70 17.34
CA SER A 81 17.47 -1.37 18.04
C SER A 81 18.17 -2.36 17.11
N SER A 82 19.47 -2.21 16.98
CA SER A 82 20.36 -3.15 16.32
C SER A 82 20.02 -4.57 16.81
N GLN A 83 19.47 -5.41 15.93
CA GLN A 83 19.04 -6.81 16.15
C GLN A 83 17.59 -7.09 16.58
N GLY A 84 16.68 -6.13 16.44
CA GLY A 84 15.27 -6.38 16.75
C GLY A 84 14.44 -7.01 15.64
N SER A 85 13.92 -8.21 15.90
CA SER A 85 12.78 -8.80 15.19
C SER A 85 11.61 -7.80 15.08
N ILE A 86 10.63 -8.05 14.20
CA ILE A 86 9.33 -7.35 14.15
C ILE A 86 8.75 -7.13 15.56
N ALA A 87 9.02 -8.06 16.49
CA ALA A 87 8.66 -7.98 17.90
C ALA A 87 9.27 -6.79 18.70
N GLU A 88 10.49 -6.35 18.39
CA GLU A 88 11.11 -5.18 19.08
C GLU A 88 10.56 -3.86 18.57
N ASN A 89 10.26 -3.77 17.26
CA ASN A 89 9.53 -2.63 16.70
C ASN A 89 8.11 -2.56 17.28
N ALA A 90 7.45 -3.69 17.51
CA ALA A 90 6.17 -3.75 18.21
C ALA A 90 6.29 -3.24 19.67
N SER A 91 7.37 -3.58 20.38
CA SER A 91 7.61 -3.06 21.75
C SER A 91 7.87 -1.55 21.79
N PHE A 92 8.56 -0.99 20.79
CA PHE A 92 8.76 0.45 20.69
C PHE A 92 7.45 1.17 20.34
N LEU A 93 6.66 0.63 19.41
CA LEU A 93 5.37 1.20 19.03
C LEU A 93 4.33 1.08 20.16
N ALA A 94 4.45 0.09 21.05
CA ALA A 94 3.56 -0.10 22.18
C ALA A 94 3.52 1.09 23.16
N GLN A 95 4.54 1.97 23.16
CA GLN A 95 4.55 3.17 23.99
C GLN A 95 3.60 4.28 23.50
N PHE A 96 3.10 4.18 22.26
CA PHE A 96 2.15 5.12 21.68
C PHE A 96 0.73 4.56 21.77
N GLU A 97 -0.23 5.40 22.13
CA GLU A 97 -1.64 5.07 21.93
C GLU A 97 -1.94 5.01 20.42
N PRO A 98 -2.67 3.98 19.94
CA PRO A 98 -3.03 3.90 18.53
C PRO A 98 -3.88 5.10 18.09
N ASP A 99 -3.52 5.72 16.97
CA ASP A 99 -4.39 6.68 16.31
C ASP A 99 -5.65 5.95 15.78
N VAL A 100 -6.80 6.27 16.39
CA VAL A 100 -8.08 5.59 16.12
C VAL A 100 -8.56 5.83 14.69
N GLU A 101 -8.30 7.02 14.13
CA GLU A 101 -8.67 7.34 12.76
C GLU A 101 -7.83 6.53 11.78
N ALA A 102 -6.52 6.48 12.01
CA ALA A 102 -5.59 5.69 11.20
C ALA A 102 -5.90 4.19 11.25
N ALA A 103 -6.16 3.64 12.45
CA ALA A 103 -6.57 2.25 12.62
C ALA A 103 -7.91 1.98 11.89
N GLY A 104 -8.87 2.90 11.96
CA GLY A 104 -10.14 2.80 11.27
C GLY A 104 -10.02 2.81 9.74
N VAL A 105 -9.14 3.64 9.19
CA VAL A 105 -8.84 3.63 7.75
C VAL A 105 -8.14 2.34 7.34
N PHE A 106 -7.18 1.85 8.14
CA PHE A 106 -6.53 0.57 7.88
C PHE A 106 -7.56 -0.56 7.80
N ARG A 107 -8.46 -0.68 8.78
CA ARG A 107 -9.50 -1.73 8.77
C ARG A 107 -10.38 -1.68 7.52
N ARG A 108 -10.82 -0.48 7.14
CA ARG A 108 -11.62 -0.28 5.93
C ARG A 108 -10.89 -0.70 4.67
N VAL A 109 -9.57 -0.49 4.61
CA VAL A 109 -8.77 -0.65 3.39
C VAL A 109 -8.13 -2.03 3.25
N CYS A 110 -7.65 -2.58 4.36
CA CYS A 110 -6.83 -3.80 4.41
C CYS A 110 -7.58 -4.99 5.03
N GLY A 111 -8.71 -4.75 5.70
CA GLY A 111 -9.51 -5.78 6.40
C GLY A 111 -9.45 -5.65 7.93
N ASP A 112 -10.32 -6.37 8.61
CA ASP A 112 -10.55 -6.30 10.07
C ASP A 112 -9.49 -7.05 10.92
N ASP A 113 -8.22 -7.05 10.50
CA ASP A 113 -7.14 -7.54 11.36
C ASP A 113 -6.87 -6.51 12.48
N GLU A 114 -7.27 -6.87 13.70
CA GLU A 114 -7.17 -5.98 14.85
C GLU A 114 -5.71 -5.66 15.18
N GLU A 115 -4.81 -6.65 15.16
CA GLU A 115 -3.40 -6.50 15.49
C GLU A 115 -2.68 -5.62 14.47
N GLU A 116 -2.88 -5.88 13.17
CA GLU A 116 -2.29 -5.05 12.12
C GLU A 116 -2.86 -3.62 12.15
N SER A 117 -4.17 -3.47 12.42
CA SER A 117 -4.81 -2.14 12.50
C SER A 117 -4.29 -1.30 13.66
N GLU A 118 -4.08 -1.92 14.83
CA GLU A 118 -3.49 -1.24 15.99
C GLU A 118 -2.03 -0.87 15.73
N ALA A 119 -1.24 -1.79 15.16
CA ALA A 119 0.15 -1.54 14.83
C ALA A 119 0.27 -0.36 13.85
N PHE A 120 -0.59 -0.29 12.84
CA PHE A 120 -0.66 0.85 11.92
C PHE A 120 -1.03 2.14 12.64
N GLY A 121 -2.07 2.12 13.49
CA GLY A 121 -2.48 3.27 14.29
C GLY A 121 -1.36 3.81 15.19
N ARG A 122 -0.58 2.93 15.82
CA ARG A 122 0.58 3.32 16.65
C ARG A 122 1.71 3.93 15.82
N ALA A 123 1.98 3.38 14.64
CA ALA A 123 2.98 3.94 13.72
C ALA A 123 2.61 5.34 13.24
N VAL A 124 1.33 5.59 12.93
CA VAL A 124 0.84 6.93 12.56
C VAL A 124 0.89 7.88 13.75
N ALA A 125 0.51 7.44 14.97
CA ALA A 125 0.61 8.27 16.18
C ALA A 125 2.06 8.69 16.48
N MET A 126 3.01 7.75 16.38
CA MET A 126 4.44 8.02 16.49
C MET A 126 4.88 9.09 15.48
N TYR A 127 4.47 8.95 14.21
CA TYR A 127 4.79 9.92 13.18
C TYR A 127 4.24 11.32 13.48
N LYS A 128 2.95 11.43 13.85
CA LYS A 128 2.33 12.70 14.24
C LYS A 128 3.05 13.34 15.43
N MET A 129 3.48 12.55 16.41
CA MET A 129 4.28 13.04 17.54
C MET A 129 5.63 13.61 17.07
N MET A 130 6.38 12.88 16.24
CA MET A 130 7.66 13.36 15.71
C MET A 130 7.51 14.60 14.82
N GLN A 131 6.38 14.74 14.14
CA GLN A 131 6.08 15.92 13.36
C GLN A 131 5.83 17.14 14.27
N SER A 132 4.98 16.99 15.29
CA SER A 132 4.67 18.08 16.24
C SER A 132 5.88 18.57 17.04
N SER A 133 6.92 17.75 17.21
CA SER A 133 8.19 18.15 17.83
C SER A 133 9.15 18.88 16.88
N GLY A 134 8.71 19.18 15.65
CA GLY A 134 9.49 19.90 14.63
C GLY A 134 10.54 19.03 13.92
N GLY A 135 10.45 17.70 14.06
CA GLY A 135 11.37 16.77 13.40
C GLY A 135 11.09 16.55 11.91
N PHE A 136 9.89 16.90 11.42
CA PHE A 136 9.40 16.59 10.07
C PHE A 136 8.49 17.69 9.50
N ASN A 137 8.51 17.89 8.18
CA ASN A 137 7.77 18.88 7.40
C ASN A 137 6.40 18.36 6.90
N GLY A 138 6.11 17.07 7.06
CA GLY A 138 4.78 16.47 6.87
C GLY A 138 4.62 15.57 5.65
N THR A 139 5.62 15.42 4.79
CA THR A 139 5.60 14.43 3.67
C THR A 139 6.56 13.27 3.87
N GLU A 140 7.44 13.32 4.87
CA GLU A 140 8.56 12.40 4.98
C GLU A 140 8.15 10.95 5.17
N LEU A 141 7.01 10.67 5.82
CA LEU A 141 6.52 9.30 5.95
C LEU A 141 6.07 8.73 4.60
N LEU A 142 5.40 9.54 3.79
CA LEU A 142 5.00 9.13 2.45
C LEU A 142 6.22 8.96 1.54
N ASP A 143 7.17 9.89 1.59
CA ASP A 143 8.42 9.83 0.83
C ASP A 143 9.26 8.61 1.24
N LEU A 144 9.26 8.27 2.53
CA LEU A 144 9.91 7.08 3.08
C LEU A 144 9.23 5.79 2.59
N ILE A 145 7.89 5.73 2.57
CA ILE A 145 7.15 4.59 2.00
C ILE A 145 7.47 4.45 0.51
N PHE A 146 7.50 5.55 -0.23
CA PHE A 146 7.82 5.54 -1.66
C PHE A 146 9.26 5.09 -1.92
N THR A 147 10.20 5.56 -1.11
CA THR A 147 11.60 5.13 -1.16
C THR A 147 11.72 3.63 -0.90
N ALA A 148 10.95 3.10 0.05
CA ALA A 148 10.94 1.68 0.34
C ALA A 148 10.33 0.83 -0.79
N ILE A 149 9.27 1.32 -1.43
CA ILE A 149 8.71 0.71 -2.65
C ILE A 149 9.76 0.72 -3.78
N ASP A 150 10.48 1.82 -3.95
CA ASP A 150 11.53 1.94 -4.97
C ASP A 150 12.73 1.02 -4.70
N ALA A 151 13.04 0.75 -3.43
CA ALA A 151 14.12 -0.14 -3.02
C ALA A 151 13.83 -1.62 -3.31
N VAL A 152 12.58 -2.00 -3.59
CA VAL A 152 12.25 -3.37 -4.01
C VAL A 152 12.97 -3.67 -5.33
N LYS A 153 13.70 -4.78 -5.39
CA LYS A 153 14.50 -5.13 -6.58
C LYS A 153 13.62 -5.37 -7.81
N ASP A 154 14.02 -4.84 -8.95
CA ASP A 154 13.36 -5.09 -10.23
C ASP A 154 13.64 -6.52 -10.69
N ARG A 155 12.64 -7.39 -10.63
CA ARG A 155 12.77 -8.81 -11.00
C ARG A 155 12.17 -9.14 -12.37
N ALA A 156 11.40 -8.22 -12.93
CA ALA A 156 10.73 -8.34 -14.22
C ALA A 156 10.40 -6.94 -14.76
N ASP A 157 10.20 -6.81 -16.07
CA ASP A 157 9.91 -5.53 -16.74
C ASP A 157 8.67 -4.81 -16.17
N ILE A 158 7.67 -5.58 -15.75
CA ILE A 158 6.45 -5.08 -15.08
C ILE A 158 6.72 -4.41 -13.71
N THR A 159 7.91 -4.61 -13.10
CA THR A 159 8.16 -4.15 -11.72
C THR A 159 8.07 -2.64 -11.57
N MET A 160 8.50 -1.88 -12.57
CA MET A 160 8.42 -0.41 -12.54
C MET A 160 6.96 0.07 -12.48
N ASP A 161 6.09 -0.49 -13.31
CA ASP A 161 4.68 -0.14 -13.35
C ASP A 161 3.92 -0.66 -12.12
N LEU A 162 4.32 -1.82 -11.57
CA LEU A 162 3.83 -2.29 -10.27
C LEU A 162 4.18 -1.32 -9.13
N LYS A 163 5.41 -0.80 -9.08
CA LYS A 163 5.80 0.23 -8.12
C LYS A 163 4.99 1.50 -8.28
N ALA A 164 4.80 1.97 -9.50
CA ALA A 164 3.98 3.15 -9.78
C ALA A 164 2.51 2.96 -9.33
N ALA A 165 1.91 1.81 -9.66
CA ALA A 165 0.56 1.46 -9.26
C ALA A 165 0.43 1.35 -7.73
N ALA A 166 1.40 0.71 -7.06
CA ALA A 166 1.43 0.56 -5.61
C ALA A 166 1.53 1.91 -4.88
N LYS A 167 2.38 2.83 -5.36
CA LYS A 167 2.46 4.20 -4.84
C LYS A 167 1.14 4.97 -5.00
N ARG A 168 0.51 4.86 -6.18
CA ARG A 168 -0.78 5.52 -6.45
C ARG A 168 -1.88 4.96 -5.56
N ILE A 169 -1.95 3.64 -5.37
CA ILE A 169 -2.91 3.00 -4.46
C ILE A 169 -2.66 3.44 -3.01
N THR A 170 -1.40 3.47 -2.56
CA THR A 170 -1.02 3.95 -1.23
C THR A 170 -1.49 5.39 -0.98
N MET A 171 -1.31 6.27 -1.98
CA MET A 171 -1.79 7.65 -1.91
C MET A 171 -3.29 7.76 -1.81
N LEU A 172 -4.02 6.95 -2.57
CA LEU A 172 -5.47 6.93 -2.54
C LEU A 172 -6.00 6.45 -1.17
N GLN A 173 -5.32 5.47 -0.57
CA GLN A 173 -5.74 4.84 0.68
C GLN A 173 -5.39 5.66 1.91
N PHE A 174 -4.18 6.22 1.95
CA PHE A 174 -3.59 6.79 3.17
C PHE A 174 -3.08 8.22 2.97
N GLY A 175 -3.16 8.78 1.76
CA GLY A 175 -2.60 10.10 1.46
C GLY A 175 -3.11 11.21 2.37
N ASP A 176 -4.40 11.22 2.70
CA ASP A 176 -5.00 12.23 3.58
C ASP A 176 -4.62 12.04 5.06
N LEU A 177 -4.33 10.81 5.48
CA LEU A 177 -3.81 10.53 6.82
C LEU A 177 -2.34 10.91 6.98
N LEU A 178 -1.56 10.71 5.92
CA LEU A 178 -0.10 10.83 5.92
C LEU A 178 0.38 12.23 5.55
N LYS A 179 -0.40 12.99 4.78
CA LYS A 179 -0.21 14.43 4.58
C LYS A 179 -0.77 15.13 5.80
N ALA A 180 0.15 15.53 6.65
CA ALA A 180 -0.11 16.13 7.94
C ALA A 180 -1.37 17.01 8.05
N SER A 181 -2.13 16.68 9.09
CA SER A 181 -3.11 17.50 9.75
C SER A 181 -2.53 18.90 10.03
N HIS A 182 -3.08 19.91 9.36
CA HIS A 182 -3.00 21.30 9.79
C HIS A 182 -4.05 21.59 10.86
#